data_AF-A0A7K4AT34-F1
#
_entry.id   AF-A0A7K4AT34-F1
#
_cell.length_a   1.000
_cell.length_b   1.000
_cell.length_c   1.000
_cell.angle_alpha   90.00
_cell.angle_beta   90.00
_cell.angle_gamma   90.00
#
_symmetry.space_group_name_H-M   'P 1'
#
loop_
_entity.id
_entity.type
_entity.pdbx_description
1 polymer ?
#
loop_
_entity_poly.entity_id
_entity_poly.type
_entity_poly.pdbx_seq_one_letter_code
_entity_poly.pdbx_strand_id
1 'polypeptide(L)'
;MTENIKTISLAFGYGISELSIPEKNMSSIILPSESEIKEDPFSLVKKALENPIKSERLSEIVNPDSKVAIIVSDVTRPTPTEKILPPLLEELYLGGAKDENITIIFALGL
;
A
#
# COMPACT_ATOMS: atom_id res chain seq x y z
N MET A 1 41.43 20.40 -16.58
CA MET A 1 40.58 20.45 -15.37
C MET A 1 39.64 19.27 -15.47
N THR A 2 39.71 18.33 -14.53
CA THR A 2 38.78 17.19 -14.48
C THR A 2 37.41 17.71 -14.11
N GLU A 3 36.41 17.51 -14.98
CA GLU A 3 35.03 17.88 -14.65
C GLU A 3 34.50 16.91 -13.60
N ASN A 4 34.01 17.43 -12.48
CA ASN A 4 33.32 16.60 -11.50
C ASN A 4 32.02 16.08 -12.11
N ILE A 5 31.85 14.77 -12.10
CA ILE A 5 30.67 14.07 -12.63
C ILE A 5 29.96 13.41 -11.46
N LYS A 6 28.63 13.58 -11.39
CA LYS A 6 27.77 12.84 -10.48
C LYS A 6 26.97 11.79 -11.25
N THR A 7 26.94 10.57 -10.72
CA THR A 7 26.12 9.48 -11.25
C THR A 7 24.80 9.41 -10.49
N ILE A 8 23.69 9.31 -11.21
CA ILE A 8 22.33 9.20 -10.66
C ILE A 8 21.65 7.96 -11.24
N SER A 9 21.06 7.14 -10.38
CA SER A 9 20.26 5.98 -10.76
C SER A 9 18.82 6.40 -11.08
N LEU A 10 18.33 6.04 -12.27
CA LEU A 10 16.95 6.30 -12.71
C LEU A 10 16.25 4.99 -13.05
N ALA A 11 15.10 4.75 -12.45
CA ALA A 11 14.24 3.63 -12.85
C ALA A 11 13.78 3.83 -14.30
N PHE A 12 14.03 2.85 -15.16
CA PHE A 12 13.67 2.89 -16.58
C PHE A 12 13.30 1.49 -17.09
N GLY A 13 12.05 1.32 -17.51
CA GLY A 13 11.52 0.01 -17.88
C GLY A 13 11.55 -0.98 -16.71
N TYR A 14 12.18 -2.13 -16.93
CA TYR A 14 12.35 -3.18 -15.90
C TYR A 14 13.66 -3.07 -15.10
N GLY A 15 14.42 -1.98 -15.26
CA GLY A 15 15.73 -1.84 -14.65
C GLY A 15 16.07 -0.42 -14.23
N ILE A 16 17.37 -0.18 -14.10
CA ILE A 16 17.94 1.09 -13.70
C ILE A 16 18.89 1.55 -14.79
N SER A 17 18.76 2.81 -15.21
CA SER A 17 19.73 3.50 -16.04
C SER A 17 20.59 4.42 -15.18
N GLU A 18 21.90 4.36 -15.35
CA GLU A 18 22.82 5.30 -14.71
C GLU A 18 23.03 6.53 -15.60
N LEU A 19 22.80 7.71 -15.05
CA LEU A 19 23.04 8.98 -15.72
C LEU A 19 24.26 9.66 -15.11
N SER A 20 25.24 9.99 -15.95
CA SER A 20 26.44 10.76 -15.56
C SER A 20 26.27 12.22 -15.96
N ILE A 21 26.17 13.12 -14.98
CA ILE A 21 25.93 14.54 -15.20
C ILE A 21 27.11 15.34 -14.63
N PRO A 22 27.75 16.23 -15.41
CA PRO A 22 28.73 17.17 -14.87
C PRO A 22 28.08 18.03 -13.79
N GLU A 23 28.69 18.13 -12.61
CA GLU A 23 28.09 18.82 -11.45
C GLU A 23 27.77 20.29 -11.75
N LYS A 24 28.56 20.95 -12.61
CA LYS A 24 28.31 22.33 -13.05
C LYS A 24 26.97 22.52 -13.78
N ASN A 25 26.40 21.44 -14.32
CA ASN A 25 25.12 21.43 -15.03
C ASN A 25 23.95 21.05 -14.11
N MET A 26 24.20 20.77 -12.83
CA MET A 26 23.21 20.22 -11.91
C MET A 26 22.78 21.27 -10.89
N SER A 27 21.48 21.53 -10.79
CA SER A 27 20.92 22.47 -9.81
C SER A 27 20.60 21.77 -8.48
N SER A 28 19.73 20.76 -8.49
CA SER A 28 19.34 20.01 -7.30
C SER A 28 18.82 18.61 -7.66
N ILE A 29 18.74 17.73 -6.65
CA ILE A 29 18.09 16.42 -6.73
C ILE A 29 16.98 16.42 -5.69
N ILE A 30 15.75 16.15 -6.11
CA ILE A 30 14.58 16.12 -5.24
C ILE A 30 14.13 14.66 -5.12
N LEU A 31 14.17 14.13 -3.90
CA LEU A 31 13.77 12.76 -3.57
C LEU A 31 12.63 12.78 -2.54
N PRO A 32 11.75 11.77 -2.53
CA PRO A 32 10.77 11.62 -1.46
C PRO A 32 11.46 11.39 -0.11
N SER A 33 10.81 11.84 0.96
CA SER A 33 11.22 11.47 2.32
C SER A 33 10.87 10.01 2.56
N GLU A 34 11.87 9.15 2.68
CA GLU A 34 11.67 7.75 3.04
C GLU A 34 11.57 7.60 4.55
N SER A 35 10.59 6.84 5.02
CA SER A 35 10.49 6.43 6.42
C SER A 35 11.06 5.03 6.58
N GLU A 36 11.93 4.82 7.57
CA GLU A 36 12.37 3.47 7.93
C GLU A 36 11.20 2.68 8.53
N ILE A 37 10.52 1.87 7.72
CA ILE A 37 9.49 0.95 8.22
C ILE A 37 10.20 -0.31 8.72
N LYS A 38 10.27 -0.46 10.05
CA LYS A 38 10.91 -1.63 10.71
C LYS A 38 9.92 -2.74 11.08
N GLU A 39 8.63 -2.46 11.01
CA GLU A 39 7.58 -3.40 11.42
C GLU A 39 7.11 -4.27 10.26
N ASP A 40 6.67 -5.47 10.60
CA ASP A 40 6.04 -6.39 9.67
C ASP A 40 4.73 -5.78 9.09
N PRO A 41 4.53 -5.80 7.75
CA PRO A 41 3.35 -5.21 7.13
C PRO A 41 2.01 -5.76 7.64
N PHE A 42 1.91 -7.07 7.90
CA PHE A 42 0.66 -7.66 8.40
C PHE A 42 0.32 -7.11 9.78
N SER A 43 1.33 -7.02 10.65
CA SER A 43 1.21 -6.44 11.99
C SER A 43 0.78 -4.97 11.94
N LEU A 44 1.30 -4.19 11.00
CA LEU A 44 0.89 -2.78 10.81
C LEU A 44 -0.57 -2.66 10.39
N VAL A 45 -1.03 -3.47 9.43
CA VAL A 45 -2.43 -3.45 8.99
C VAL A 45 -3.35 -3.85 10.14
N LYS A 46 -3.01 -4.92 10.87
CA LYS A 46 -3.81 -5.37 12.02
C LYS A 46 -3.96 -4.27 13.07
N LYS A 47 -2.85 -3.61 13.47
CA LYS A 47 -2.89 -2.48 14.40
C LYS A 47 -3.79 -1.35 13.92
N ALA A 48 -3.77 -1.06 12.62
CA ALA A 48 -4.62 -0.01 12.04
C ALA A 48 -6.11 -0.39 12.09
N LEU A 49 -6.46 -1.65 11.85
CA LEU A 49 -7.84 -2.15 11.95
C LEU A 49 -8.35 -2.14 13.39
N GLU A 50 -7.49 -2.46 14.36
CA GLU A 50 -7.80 -2.44 15.79
C GLU A 50 -7.95 -1.02 16.36
N ASN A 51 -7.39 0.00 15.69
CA ASN A 51 -7.37 1.39 16.15
C ASN A 51 -7.91 2.35 15.07
N PRO A 52 -9.20 2.24 14.70
CA PRO A 52 -9.79 3.06 13.65
C PRO A 52 -9.79 4.55 14.00
N ILE A 53 -9.67 5.39 12.98
CA ILE A 53 -9.70 6.85 13.13
C ILE A 53 -11.15 7.32 13.02
N LYS A 54 -11.72 7.77 14.15
CA LYS A 54 -13.06 8.38 14.23
C LYS A 54 -14.20 7.47 13.73
N SER A 55 -14.05 6.16 13.87
CA SER A 55 -15.12 5.19 13.67
C SER A 55 -15.00 4.04 14.67
N GLU A 56 -16.03 3.22 14.77
CA GLU A 56 -15.95 1.91 15.42
C GLU A 56 -15.08 0.95 14.61
N ARG A 57 -14.68 -0.15 15.25
CA ARG A 57 -13.98 -1.24 14.57
C ARG A 57 -14.91 -1.96 13.62
N LEU A 58 -14.37 -2.59 12.56
CA LEU A 58 -15.21 -3.36 11.64
C LEU A 58 -15.93 -4.51 12.36
N SER A 59 -15.28 -5.15 13.33
CA SER A 59 -15.88 -6.20 14.16
C SER A 59 -17.07 -5.73 15.00
N GLU A 60 -17.17 -4.43 15.28
CA GLU A 60 -18.26 -3.84 16.06
C GLU A 60 -19.42 -3.38 15.16
N ILE A 61 -19.12 -3.10 13.88
CA ILE A 61 -20.09 -2.61 12.89
C ILE A 61 -20.86 -3.78 12.26
N VAL A 62 -20.20 -4.90 11.98
CA VAL A 62 -20.81 -6.05 11.30
C VAL A 62 -21.49 -7.01 12.28
N ASN A 63 -22.39 -7.81 11.74
CA ASN A 63 -23.09 -8.89 12.45
C ASN A 63 -23.29 -10.10 11.50
N PRO A 64 -23.78 -11.26 12.00
CA PRO A 64 -23.91 -12.47 11.19
C PRO A 64 -24.80 -12.40 9.94
N ASP A 65 -25.69 -11.41 9.86
CA ASP A 65 -26.60 -11.21 8.72
C ASP A 65 -26.11 -10.10 7.77
N SER A 66 -24.97 -9.48 8.08
CA SER A 66 -24.36 -8.41 7.28
C SER A 66 -23.91 -8.93 5.93
N LYS A 67 -24.30 -8.23 4.86
CA LYS A 67 -23.75 -8.41 3.51
C LYS A 67 -22.65 -7.39 3.29
N VAL A 68 -21.43 -7.88 3.05
CA VAL A 68 -20.23 -7.04 2.98
C VAL A 68 -19.68 -7.04 1.57
N ALA A 69 -19.50 -5.84 1.01
CA ALA A 69 -18.78 -5.64 -0.24
C ALA A 69 -17.41 -5.03 0.06
N ILE A 70 -16.33 -5.72 -0.31
CA ILE A 70 -14.95 -5.26 -0.14
C ILE A 70 -14.45 -4.81 -1.51
N ILE A 71 -14.19 -3.51 -1.65
CA ILE A 71 -13.65 -2.95 -2.88
C ILE A 71 -12.13 -3.02 -2.83
N VAL A 72 -11.52 -3.65 -3.82
CA VAL A 72 -10.06 -3.76 -3.97
C VAL A 72 -9.59 -3.05 -5.25
N SER A 73 -8.38 -2.50 -5.21
CA SER A 73 -7.74 -1.91 -6.39
C SER A 73 -7.58 -2.93 -7.53
N ASP A 74 -7.56 -2.44 -8.76
CA ASP A 74 -7.22 -3.24 -9.92
C ASP A 74 -5.71 -3.57 -9.99
N VAL A 75 -5.34 -4.39 -10.99
CA VAL A 75 -3.97 -4.85 -11.19
C VAL A 75 -2.97 -3.73 -11.53
N THR A 76 -3.45 -2.56 -11.96
CA THR A 76 -2.58 -1.43 -12.30
C THR A 76 -2.09 -0.66 -11.08
N ARG A 77 -2.61 -0.95 -9.87
CA ARG A 77 -2.15 -0.32 -8.64
C ARG A 77 -1.17 -1.22 -7.89
N PRO A 78 -0.07 -0.65 -7.35
CA PRO A 78 0.87 -1.38 -6.51
C PRO A 78 0.34 -1.53 -5.07
N THR A 79 -0.97 -1.74 -4.90
CA THR A 79 -1.57 -1.94 -3.58
C THR A 79 -1.21 -3.34 -3.08
N PRO A 80 -0.65 -3.50 -1.86
CA PRO A 80 -0.28 -4.80 -1.32
C PRO A 80 -1.51 -5.56 -0.80
N THR A 81 -2.46 -5.88 -1.69
CA THR A 81 -3.75 -6.50 -1.33
C THR A 81 -3.55 -7.81 -0.58
N GLU A 82 -2.53 -8.60 -0.93
CA GLU A 82 -2.16 -9.84 -0.22
C GLU A 82 -1.84 -9.63 1.27
N LYS A 83 -1.39 -8.42 1.66
CA LYS A 83 -1.01 -8.07 3.03
C LYS A 83 -2.15 -7.40 3.79
N ILE A 84 -3.12 -6.84 3.07
CA ILE A 84 -4.25 -6.08 3.63
C ILE A 84 -5.49 -6.95 3.79
N LEU A 85 -5.82 -7.75 2.78
CA LEU A 85 -7.09 -8.46 2.71
C LEU A 85 -7.22 -9.55 3.79
N PRO A 86 -6.21 -10.38 4.07
CA PRO A 86 -6.32 -11.38 5.13
C PRO A 86 -6.64 -10.80 6.53
N PRO A 87 -5.90 -9.82 7.09
CA PRO A 87 -6.23 -9.27 8.40
C PRO A 87 -7.57 -8.50 8.39
N LEU A 88 -7.98 -7.93 7.26
CA LEU A 88 -9.30 -7.31 7.12
C LEU A 88 -10.43 -8.33 7.22
N LEU A 89 -10.28 -9.49 6.57
CA LEU A 89 -11.24 -10.59 6.67
C LEU A 89 -11.31 -11.14 8.10
N GLU A 90 -10.16 -11.33 8.75
CA GLU A 90 -10.09 -11.73 10.17
C GLU A 90 -10.90 -10.79 11.06
N GLU A 91 -10.75 -9.47 10.88
CA GLU A 91 -11.50 -8.47 11.64
C GLU A 91 -13.02 -8.55 11.39
N LEU A 92 -13.46 -8.81 10.16
CA LEU A 92 -14.88 -9.01 9.85
C LEU A 92 -15.44 -10.29 10.48
N TYR A 93 -14.65 -11.37 10.49
CA TYR A 93 -15.03 -12.63 11.13
C TYR A 93 -15.18 -12.49 12.65
N LEU A 94 -14.40 -11.62 13.29
CA LEU A 94 -14.58 -11.30 14.70
C LEU A 94 -15.97 -10.70 14.99
N GLY A 95 -16.53 -9.93 14.06
CA GLY A 95 -17.91 -9.43 14.13
C GLY A 95 -18.97 -10.45 13.69
N GLY A 96 -18.57 -11.67 13.35
CA GLY A 96 -19.46 -12.76 12.97
C GLY A 96 -19.87 -12.78 11.49
N ALA A 97 -19.25 -11.97 10.64
CA ALA A 97 -19.49 -12.04 9.20
C ALA A 97 -19.21 -13.45 8.66
N LYS A 98 -20.00 -13.89 7.67
CA LYS A 98 -19.85 -15.21 7.04
C LYS A 98 -19.32 -15.06 5.63
N ASP A 99 -18.45 -15.98 5.20
CA ASP A 99 -17.85 -15.99 3.87
C ASP A 99 -18.87 -15.85 2.74
N GLU A 100 -19.99 -16.56 2.85
CA GLU A 100 -21.10 -16.54 1.88
C GLU A 100 -21.73 -15.16 1.68
N ASN A 101 -21.53 -14.24 2.63
CA ASN A 101 -22.06 -12.88 2.60
C ASN A 101 -20.99 -11.83 2.23
N ILE A 102 -19.75 -12.24 1.96
CA ILE A 102 -18.65 -11.35 1.58
C ILE A 102 -18.43 -11.43 0.07
N THR A 103 -18.45 -10.28 -0.59
CA THR A 103 -18.12 -10.15 -2.02
C THR A 103 -16.91 -9.25 -2.20
N ILE A 104 -15.90 -9.73 -2.92
CA ILE A 104 -14.74 -8.94 -3.31
C ILE A 104 -15.00 -8.33 -4.70
N ILE A 105 -14.88 -7.02 -4.81
CA ILE A 105 -15.14 -6.26 -6.04
C ILE A 105 -13.85 -5.59 -6.49
N PHE A 106 -13.35 -5.97 -7.67
CA PHE A 106 -12.20 -5.30 -8.29
C PHE A 106 -12.66 -3.98 -8.93
N ALA A 107 -12.15 -2.86 -8.43
CA ALA A 107 -12.47 -1.53 -8.93
C ALA A 107 -11.67 -1.22 -10.20
N LEU A 108 -12.12 -1.76 -11.34
CA LEU A 108 -11.44 -1.61 -12.64
C LEU A 108 -11.42 -0.17 -13.18
N GLY A 109 -12.33 0.70 -12.73
CA GLY A 109 -12.45 2.04 -13.27
C GLY A 109 -13.04 2.06 -14.68
N LEU A 110 -12.60 3.03 -15.50
CA LEU A 110 -13.05 3.31 -16.87
C LEU A 110 -12.05 2.79 -17.91
#